data_AF-A0A924JWA4-F1
#
_entry.id   AF-A0A924JWA4-F1
#
_cell.length_a   1.000
_cell.length_b   1.000
_cell.length_c   1.000
_cell.angle_alpha   90.00
_cell.angle_beta   90.00
_cell.angle_gamma   90.00
#
_symmetry.space_group_name_H-M   'P 1'
#
loop_
_entity.id
_entity.type
_entity.pdbx_description
1 polymer ?
#
loop_
_entity_poly.entity_id
_entity_poly.type
_entity_poly.pdbx_seq_one_letter_code
_entity_poly.pdbx_strand_id
1 'polypeptide(L)'
;MPLTEEQKAERAQKRRMTNALKEEARAHRDEARRQEWRDKGMYLTREQASAGEACRGCGLPVIDNLGSWPGTMYLTDEQRVIYDADQKRYREMHPNCDAHRWSMAGSRATHCGYCCPPIPMSREQAERIQRIFATVSERREEELDIWARTLTCGHMVEQSVHHTNREPSFSTQWCPECEINRGVVSSEKVVEAATRMTAANRRRDDKISQAERELKEAEKAAADARKKLAELRAER
;
A
#
# COMPACT_ATOMS: atom_id res chain seq x y z
N MET A 1 -3.60 -13.98 -42.98
CA MET A 1 -4.75 -14.63 -42.33
C MET A 1 -4.89 -14.09 -40.92
N PRO A 2 -6.11 -13.71 -40.47
CA PRO A 2 -6.32 -13.31 -39.08
C PRO A 2 -6.10 -14.50 -38.13
N LEU A 3 -5.54 -14.24 -36.94
CA LEU A 3 -5.35 -15.25 -35.89
C LEU A 3 -6.70 -15.78 -35.40
N THR A 4 -6.75 -17.07 -35.07
CA THR A 4 -7.91 -17.65 -34.37
C THR A 4 -8.01 -17.13 -32.94
N GLU A 5 -9.19 -17.24 -32.32
CA GLU A 5 -9.37 -16.84 -30.91
C GLU A 5 -8.47 -17.65 -29.96
N GLU A 6 -8.26 -18.93 -30.25
CA GLU A 6 -7.34 -19.79 -29.50
C GLU A 6 -5.88 -19.30 -29.59
N GLN A 7 -5.41 -18.95 -30.79
CA GLN A 7 -4.07 -18.39 -30.98
C GLN A 7 -3.91 -17.02 -30.28
N LYS A 8 -4.97 -16.21 -30.24
CA LYS A 8 -4.97 -14.94 -29.50
C LYS A 8 -4.88 -15.19 -27.99
N ALA A 9 -5.64 -16.14 -27.46
CA ALA A 9 -5.64 -16.50 -26.05
C ALA A 9 -4.28 -17.05 -25.60
N GLU A 10 -3.69 -17.96 -26.37
CA GLU A 10 -2.35 -18.51 -26.10
C GLU A 10 -1.29 -17.39 -26.10
N ARG A 11 -1.32 -16.50 -27.10
CA ARG A 11 -0.41 -15.35 -27.16
C ARG A 11 -0.58 -14.41 -25.97
N ALA A 12 -1.81 -14.18 -25.53
CA ALA A 12 -2.10 -13.35 -24.37
C ALA A 12 -1.60 -14.00 -23.07
N GLN A 13 -1.79 -15.32 -22.91
CA GLN A 13 -1.26 -16.07 -21.77
C GLN A 13 0.28 -16.03 -21.73
N LYS A 14 0.94 -16.26 -22.87
CA LYS A 14 2.40 -16.17 -22.98
C LYS A 14 2.90 -14.78 -22.59
N ARG A 15 2.25 -13.71 -23.08
CA ARG A 15 2.60 -12.33 -22.69
C ARG A 15 2.43 -12.08 -21.19
N ARG A 16 1.32 -12.54 -20.59
CA ARG A 16 1.08 -12.43 -19.14
C ARG A 16 2.17 -13.13 -18.35
N MET A 17 2.52 -14.37 -18.72
CA MET A 17 3.60 -15.12 -18.09
C MET A 17 4.95 -14.41 -18.23
N THR A 18 5.31 -13.94 -19.43
CA THR A 18 6.56 -13.20 -19.66
C THR A 18 6.64 -11.92 -18.82
N ASN A 19 5.56 -11.15 -18.75
CA ASN A 19 5.51 -9.94 -17.92
C ASN A 19 5.62 -10.28 -16.43
N ALA A 20 4.91 -11.30 -15.97
CA ALA A 20 4.95 -11.74 -14.57
C ALA A 20 6.38 -12.15 -14.16
N LEU A 21 7.07 -12.94 -14.99
CA LEU A 21 8.47 -13.33 -14.75
C LEU A 21 9.42 -12.12 -14.75
N LYS A 22 9.19 -11.12 -15.60
CA LYS A 22 9.97 -9.89 -15.63
C LYS A 22 9.81 -9.11 -14.32
N GLU A 23 8.58 -8.95 -13.83
CA GLU A 23 8.28 -8.25 -12.58
C GLU A 23 8.80 -9.03 -11.35
N GLU A 24 8.72 -10.35 -11.36
CA GLU A 24 9.34 -11.21 -10.34
C GLU A 24 10.84 -10.99 -10.27
N ALA A 25 11.53 -11.08 -11.41
CA ALA A 25 12.97 -10.88 -11.48
C ALA A 25 13.36 -9.46 -11.02
N ARG A 26 12.53 -8.45 -11.30
CA ARG A 26 12.71 -7.09 -10.80
C ARG A 26 12.60 -7.04 -9.27
N ALA A 27 11.54 -7.61 -8.71
CA ALA A 27 11.31 -7.64 -7.27
C ALA A 27 12.45 -8.34 -6.52
N HIS A 28 12.99 -9.44 -7.06
CA HIS A 28 14.15 -10.13 -6.47
C HIS A 28 15.41 -9.28 -6.50
N ARG A 29 15.69 -8.60 -7.62
CA ARG A 29 16.83 -7.66 -7.71
C ARG A 29 16.71 -6.51 -6.72
N ASP A 30 15.50 -5.98 -6.54
CA ASP A 30 15.23 -4.88 -5.62
C ASP A 30 15.35 -5.32 -4.14
N GLU A 31 14.91 -6.54 -3.79
CA GLU A 31 15.13 -7.11 -2.45
C GLU A 31 16.61 -7.39 -2.19
N ALA A 32 17.32 -8.02 -3.13
CA ALA A 32 18.75 -8.27 -3.01
C ALA A 32 19.53 -6.97 -2.82
N ARG A 33 19.17 -5.92 -3.55
CA ARG A 33 19.79 -4.59 -3.38
C ARG A 33 19.48 -3.99 -2.01
N ARG A 34 18.24 -4.10 -1.52
CA ARG A 34 17.87 -3.65 -0.16
C ARG A 34 18.64 -4.40 0.91
N GLN A 35 18.87 -5.70 0.73
CA GLN A 35 19.67 -6.48 1.66
C GLN A 35 21.14 -6.03 1.63
N GLU A 36 21.72 -5.83 0.45
CA GLU A 36 23.08 -5.31 0.31
C GLU A 36 23.25 -3.94 1.00
N TRP A 37 22.26 -3.05 0.89
CA TRP A 37 22.27 -1.78 1.61
C TRP A 37 22.32 -1.97 3.12
N ARG A 38 21.61 -2.96 3.67
CA ARG A 38 21.65 -3.26 5.11
C ARG A 38 23.01 -3.81 5.51
N ASP A 39 23.50 -4.79 4.76
CA ASP A 39 24.77 -5.48 5.05
C ASP A 39 25.97 -4.54 5.01
N LYS A 40 25.96 -3.60 4.06
CA LYS A 40 27.00 -2.57 3.92
C LYS A 40 26.75 -1.32 4.78
N GLY A 41 25.67 -1.29 5.56
CA GLY A 41 25.27 -0.13 6.35
C GLY A 41 25.14 1.13 5.50
N MET A 42 24.48 1.08 4.34
CA MET A 42 24.39 2.24 3.44
C MET A 42 23.35 3.27 3.88
N TYR A 43 22.42 2.90 4.76
CA TYR A 43 21.42 3.81 5.31
C TYR A 43 22.08 4.86 6.21
N LEU A 44 21.86 6.14 5.89
CA LEU A 44 22.14 7.22 6.82
C LEU A 44 21.02 7.30 7.87
N THR A 45 21.38 7.63 9.11
CA THR A 45 20.37 8.04 10.08
C THR A 45 19.83 9.43 9.72
N ARG A 46 18.71 9.81 10.34
CA ARG A 46 18.13 11.16 10.21
C ARG A 46 19.10 12.24 10.67
N GLU A 47 19.82 11.99 11.75
CA GLU A 47 20.78 12.90 12.35
C GLU A 47 21.97 13.09 11.39
N GLN A 48 22.49 11.99 10.85
CA GLN A 48 23.57 12.02 9.86
C GLN A 48 23.18 12.81 8.61
N ALA A 49 22.01 12.51 8.06
CA ALA A 49 21.51 13.24 6.90
C ALA A 49 21.28 14.74 7.19
N SER A 50 20.76 15.07 8.39
CA SER A 50 20.52 16.47 8.78
C SER A 50 21.81 17.23 9.07
N ALA A 51 22.86 16.53 9.51
CA ALA A 51 24.21 17.06 9.64
C ALA A 51 24.91 17.28 8.28
N GLY A 52 24.25 16.91 7.16
CA GLY A 52 24.79 17.06 5.81
C GLY A 52 25.73 15.93 5.40
N GLU A 53 25.71 14.78 6.07
CA GLU A 53 26.49 13.62 5.60
C GLU A 53 26.08 13.24 4.17
N ALA A 54 27.09 12.94 3.36
CA ALA A 54 26.90 12.52 1.99
C ALA A 54 26.24 11.14 1.92
N CYS A 55 25.33 10.97 0.95
CA CYS A 55 24.75 9.69 0.61
C CYS A 55 25.86 8.68 0.29
N ARG A 56 25.85 7.53 0.97
CA ARG A 56 26.83 6.46 0.77
C ARG A 56 26.75 5.81 -0.62
N GLY A 57 25.68 6.05 -1.37
CA GLY A 57 25.50 5.56 -2.75
C GLY A 57 26.08 6.47 -3.83
N CYS A 58 25.83 7.79 -3.76
CA CYS A 58 26.20 8.73 -4.82
C CYS A 58 27.11 9.88 -4.38
N GLY A 59 27.42 9.99 -3.08
CA GLY A 59 28.27 11.05 -2.53
C GLY A 59 27.58 12.43 -2.42
N LEU A 60 26.32 12.57 -2.81
CA LEU A 60 25.58 13.82 -2.70
C LEU A 60 24.93 13.96 -1.32
N PRO A 61 24.81 15.19 -0.76
CA PRO A 61 24.04 15.39 0.45
C PRO A 61 22.58 14.95 0.23
N VAL A 62 22.01 14.27 1.22
CA VAL A 62 20.59 13.91 1.15
C VAL A 62 19.70 15.09 1.55
N ILE A 63 20.21 15.96 2.44
CA ILE A 63 19.62 17.24 2.80
C ILE A 63 20.68 18.31 2.50
N ASP A 64 20.45 19.12 1.47
CA ASP A 64 21.37 20.19 1.05
C ASP A 64 21.00 21.58 1.58
N ASN A 65 19.84 21.71 2.25
CA ASN A 65 19.29 22.97 2.77
C ASN A 65 19.10 24.08 1.71
N LEU A 66 19.03 23.73 0.42
CA LEU A 66 18.80 24.69 -0.67
C LEU A 66 17.30 24.93 -0.96
N GLY A 67 16.43 24.27 -0.20
CA GLY A 67 14.99 24.26 -0.45
C GLY A 67 14.62 23.33 -1.61
N SER A 68 13.33 23.07 -1.81
CA SER A 68 12.86 22.28 -2.95
C SER A 68 13.03 23.06 -4.26
N TRP A 69 13.20 22.34 -5.38
CA TRP A 69 13.03 22.96 -6.70
C TRP A 69 11.61 23.53 -6.84
N PRO A 70 11.44 24.77 -7.34
CA PRO A 70 10.15 25.21 -7.83
C PRO A 70 9.77 24.38 -9.07
N GLY A 71 8.50 24.40 -9.46
CA GLY A 71 8.06 23.76 -10.70
C GLY A 71 8.90 24.24 -11.89
N THR A 72 9.22 23.37 -12.83
CA THR A 72 10.20 23.65 -13.92
C THR A 72 9.86 24.88 -14.76
N MET A 73 8.57 25.24 -14.87
CA MET A 73 8.10 26.46 -15.54
C MET A 73 8.44 27.75 -14.79
N TYR A 74 8.68 27.67 -13.48
CA TYR A 74 8.96 28.80 -12.59
C TYR A 74 10.43 28.91 -12.18
N LEU A 75 11.32 28.12 -12.80
CA LEU A 75 12.75 28.25 -12.59
C LEU A 75 13.24 29.59 -13.16
N THR A 76 14.03 30.32 -12.37
CA THR A 76 14.83 31.43 -12.90
C THR A 76 15.88 30.88 -13.86
N ASP A 77 16.49 31.74 -14.67
CA ASP A 77 17.51 31.30 -15.62
C ASP A 77 18.75 30.73 -14.90
N GLU A 78 19.14 31.31 -13.75
CA GLU A 78 20.24 30.77 -12.94
C GLU A 78 19.89 29.40 -12.35
N GLN A 79 18.66 29.24 -11.86
CA GLN A 79 18.17 27.96 -11.34
C GLN A 79 18.08 26.89 -12.43
N ARG A 80 17.70 27.28 -13.65
CA ARG A 80 17.62 26.38 -14.81
C ARG A 80 18.99 25.84 -15.17
N VAL A 81 20.04 26.67 -15.17
CA VAL A 81 21.42 26.22 -15.42
C VAL A 81 21.85 25.16 -14.39
N ILE A 82 21.56 25.38 -13.11
CA ILE A 82 21.91 24.43 -12.03
C ILE A 82 21.09 23.14 -12.18
N TYR A 83 19.80 23.24 -12.46
CA TYR A 83 18.91 22.09 -12.65
C TYR A 83 19.37 21.23 -13.84
N ASP A 84 19.68 21.85 -14.98
CA ASP A 84 20.14 21.14 -16.17
C ASP A 84 21.50 20.47 -15.94
N ALA A 85 22.40 21.10 -15.18
CA ALA A 85 23.65 20.48 -14.76
C ALA A 85 23.43 19.25 -13.84
N ASP A 86 22.52 19.34 -12.87
CA ASP A 86 22.14 18.20 -11.99
C ASP A 86 21.58 17.04 -12.83
N GLN A 87 20.68 17.35 -13.75
CA GLN A 87 20.05 16.38 -14.65
C GLN A 87 21.06 15.73 -15.61
N LYS A 88 22.01 16.51 -16.14
CA LYS A 88 23.10 16.00 -16.98
C LYS A 88 23.99 15.06 -16.19
N ARG A 89 24.46 15.47 -15.00
CA ARG A 89 25.26 14.61 -14.10
C ARG A 89 24.53 13.31 -13.77
N TYR A 90 23.24 13.39 -13.44
CA TYR A 90 22.44 12.19 -13.16
C TYR A 90 22.41 11.24 -14.37
N ARG A 91 22.18 11.76 -15.59
CA ARG A 91 22.16 10.96 -16.82
C ARG A 91 23.53 10.35 -17.16
N GLU A 92 24.62 11.07 -16.93
CA GLU A 92 25.98 10.57 -17.14
C GLU A 92 26.33 9.43 -16.20
N MET A 93 25.93 9.52 -14.92
CA MET A 93 26.13 8.43 -13.96
C MET A 93 25.15 7.26 -14.16
N HIS A 94 24.02 7.50 -14.83
CA HIS A 94 22.92 6.54 -14.96
C HIS A 94 22.37 6.47 -16.41
N PRO A 95 23.20 6.14 -17.42
CA PRO A 95 22.81 6.27 -18.84
C PRO A 95 21.65 5.34 -19.25
N ASN A 96 21.45 4.21 -18.56
CA ASN A 96 20.39 3.23 -18.84
C ASN A 96 19.73 2.71 -17.53
N CYS A 97 19.49 3.60 -16.57
CA CYS A 97 18.93 3.21 -15.28
C CYS A 97 17.40 3.37 -15.26
N ASP A 98 16.67 2.25 -15.19
CA ASP A 98 15.21 2.20 -15.06
C ASP A 98 14.70 2.36 -13.61
N ALA A 99 15.59 2.75 -12.69
CA ALA A 99 15.22 3.02 -11.31
C ALA A 99 14.49 4.36 -11.20
N HIS A 100 13.55 4.43 -10.26
CA HIS A 100 12.91 5.69 -9.90
C HIS A 100 13.92 6.67 -9.31
N ARG A 101 13.59 7.96 -9.34
CA ARG A 101 14.35 9.03 -8.69
C ARG A 101 13.64 9.44 -7.42
N TRP A 102 14.40 9.89 -6.43
CA TRP A 102 13.85 10.47 -5.22
C TRP A 102 14.71 11.65 -4.74
N SER A 103 14.09 12.54 -3.97
CA SER A 103 14.75 13.64 -3.28
C SER A 103 14.07 13.87 -1.94
N MET A 104 14.75 14.54 -1.01
CA MET A 104 14.11 14.98 0.23
C MET A 104 13.37 16.29 0.01
N ALA A 105 12.22 16.45 0.68
CA ALA A 105 11.56 17.74 0.77
C ALA A 105 12.53 18.78 1.35
N GLY A 106 12.63 19.94 0.69
CA GLY A 106 13.61 20.97 1.06
C GLY A 106 15.02 20.74 0.52
N SER A 107 15.23 19.73 -0.33
CA SER A 107 16.49 19.47 -1.03
C SER A 107 16.34 19.47 -2.54
N ARG A 108 17.40 19.91 -3.23
CA ARG A 108 17.54 19.91 -4.69
C ARG A 108 18.32 18.71 -5.23
N ALA A 109 18.98 17.94 -4.36
CA ALA A 109 19.76 16.76 -4.74
C ALA A 109 18.89 15.60 -5.22
N THR A 110 19.16 15.12 -6.43
CA THR A 110 18.49 13.97 -7.03
C THR A 110 19.24 12.66 -6.72
N HIS A 111 18.53 11.69 -6.14
CA HIS A 111 19.05 10.37 -5.78
C HIS A 111 18.42 9.27 -6.65
N CYS A 112 19.18 8.21 -6.92
CA CYS A 112 18.71 7.04 -7.65
C CYS A 112 18.13 6.00 -6.68
N GLY A 113 16.89 5.56 -6.91
CA GLY A 113 16.21 4.57 -6.07
C GLY A 113 16.80 3.17 -6.06
N TYR A 114 17.84 2.90 -6.87
CA TYR A 114 18.57 1.63 -6.88
C TYR A 114 19.99 1.73 -6.29
N CYS A 115 20.60 2.92 -6.31
CA CYS A 115 21.94 3.14 -5.76
C CYS A 115 21.90 3.76 -4.35
N CYS A 116 20.93 4.64 -4.12
CA CYS A 116 20.84 5.48 -2.93
C CYS A 116 19.68 5.00 -2.05
N PRO A 117 19.97 4.41 -0.88
CA PRO A 117 18.90 4.04 0.05
C PRO A 117 18.17 5.28 0.56
N PRO A 118 16.83 5.28 0.62
CA PRO A 118 16.08 6.37 1.22
C PRO A 118 16.36 6.45 2.74
N ILE A 119 16.30 7.66 3.31
CA ILE A 119 16.47 7.84 4.75
C ILE A 119 15.31 7.14 5.48
N PRO A 120 15.59 6.32 6.52
CA PRO A 120 14.55 5.75 7.36
C PRO A 120 13.67 6.83 8.00
N MET A 121 12.38 6.52 8.19
CA MET A 121 11.49 7.41 8.94
C MET A 121 12.01 7.62 10.36
N SER A 122 11.80 8.82 10.92
CA SER A 122 12.11 9.05 12.34
C SER A 122 11.17 8.22 13.21
N ARG A 123 11.59 7.95 14.45
CA ARG A 123 10.75 7.25 15.41
C ARG A 123 9.44 7.99 15.67
N GLU A 124 9.47 9.32 15.83
CA GLU A 124 8.23 10.08 16.03
C GLU A 124 7.30 10.01 14.83
N GLN A 125 7.86 9.98 13.60
CA GLN A 125 7.06 9.79 12.39
C GLN A 125 6.40 8.41 12.38
N ALA A 126 7.15 7.36 12.69
CA ALA A 126 6.62 6.00 12.77
C ALA A 126 5.50 5.90 13.83
N GLU A 127 5.70 6.47 15.02
CA GLU A 127 4.70 6.50 16.09
C GLU A 127 3.47 7.34 15.72
N ARG A 128 3.64 8.45 15.00
CA ARG A 128 2.51 9.25 14.50
C ARG A 128 1.69 8.49 13.48
N ILE A 129 2.35 7.81 12.52
CA ILE A 129 1.69 6.97 11.54
C ILE A 129 0.94 5.82 12.23
N GLN A 130 1.59 5.16 13.20
CA GLN A 130 0.97 4.10 13.98
C GLN A 130 -0.29 4.58 14.71
N ARG A 131 -0.28 5.78 15.31
CA ARG A 131 -1.47 6.36 15.94
C ARG A 131 -2.60 6.63 14.96
N ILE A 132 -2.30 7.12 13.76
CA ILE A 132 -3.31 7.31 12.72
C ILE A 132 -3.97 5.96 12.40
N PHE A 133 -3.18 4.93 12.16
CA PHE A 133 -3.71 3.59 11.88
C PHE A 133 -4.41 2.93 13.07
N ALA A 134 -4.04 3.26 14.31
CA ALA A 134 -4.73 2.78 15.51
C ALA A 134 -6.15 3.37 15.65
N THR A 135 -6.43 4.52 15.03
CA THR A 135 -7.76 5.15 15.03
C THR A 135 -8.64 4.73 13.85
N VAL A 136 -8.09 3.98 12.89
CA VAL A 136 -8.89 3.47 11.76
C VAL A 136 -9.83 2.41 12.31
N SER A 137 -11.11 2.50 11.93
CA SER A 137 -12.12 1.52 12.30
C SER A 137 -11.67 0.11 11.92
N GLU A 138 -12.17 -0.90 12.63
CA GLU A 138 -11.96 -2.28 12.26
C GLU A 138 -12.23 -2.48 10.77
N ARG A 139 -11.38 -3.31 10.16
CA ARG A 139 -11.46 -3.62 8.73
C ARG A 139 -12.85 -4.19 8.43
N ARG A 140 -13.64 -3.44 7.68
CA ARG A 140 -14.99 -3.83 7.27
C ARG A 140 -14.92 -4.88 6.19
N GLU A 141 -14.94 -6.13 6.62
CA GLU A 141 -14.84 -7.29 5.74
C GLU A 141 -15.89 -7.27 4.62
N GLU A 142 -17.08 -6.76 4.88
CA GLU A 142 -18.15 -6.64 3.89
C GLU A 142 -17.87 -5.65 2.74
N GLU A 143 -16.88 -4.75 2.88
CA GLU A 143 -16.47 -3.79 1.84
C GLU A 143 -15.38 -4.33 0.90
N LEU A 144 -14.94 -5.58 1.11
CA LEU A 144 -13.78 -6.13 0.41
C LEU A 144 -14.17 -7.18 -0.62
N ASP A 145 -13.75 -6.93 -1.86
CA ASP A 145 -13.68 -7.95 -2.89
C ASP A 145 -12.54 -8.93 -2.57
N ILE A 146 -12.74 -10.21 -2.88
CA ILE A 146 -11.70 -11.23 -2.79
C ILE A 146 -11.27 -11.61 -4.20
N TRP A 147 -9.96 -11.57 -4.43
CA TRP A 147 -9.35 -11.89 -5.71
C TRP A 147 -8.47 -13.13 -5.57
N ALA A 148 -8.70 -14.13 -6.41
CA ALA A 148 -7.79 -15.25 -6.60
C ALA A 148 -6.70 -14.84 -7.59
N ARG A 149 -5.44 -14.98 -7.19
CA ARG A 149 -4.28 -14.53 -7.98
C ARG A 149 -3.38 -15.72 -8.27
N THR A 150 -3.19 -16.02 -9.55
CA THR A 150 -2.30 -17.10 -9.98
C THR A 150 -0.89 -16.55 -10.15
N LEU A 151 0.08 -17.19 -9.51
CA LEU A 151 1.48 -16.77 -9.53
C LEU A 151 2.28 -17.53 -10.61
N THR A 152 3.46 -17.04 -10.95
CA THR A 152 4.41 -17.67 -11.89
C THR A 152 4.80 -19.10 -11.50
N CYS A 153 4.79 -19.43 -10.21
CA CYS A 153 5.03 -20.78 -9.70
C CYS A 153 3.82 -21.71 -9.86
N GLY A 154 2.66 -21.20 -10.30
CA GLY A 154 1.41 -21.96 -10.43
C GLY A 154 0.54 -21.96 -9.17
N HIS A 155 1.07 -21.56 -8.01
CA HIS A 155 0.27 -21.43 -6.80
C HIS A 155 -0.73 -20.28 -6.88
N MET A 156 -1.83 -20.43 -6.17
CA MET A 156 -2.91 -19.45 -6.09
C MET A 156 -2.95 -18.84 -4.70
N VAL A 157 -3.10 -17.53 -4.63
CA VAL A 157 -3.23 -16.79 -3.37
C VAL A 157 -4.46 -15.88 -3.43
N GLU A 158 -5.13 -15.74 -2.30
CA GLU A 158 -6.24 -14.80 -2.16
C GLU A 158 -5.72 -13.42 -1.73
N GLN A 159 -6.30 -12.38 -2.31
CA GLN A 159 -6.06 -11.00 -1.91
C GLN A 159 -7.39 -10.26 -1.74
N SER A 160 -7.61 -9.71 -0.55
CA SER A 160 -8.74 -8.83 -0.29
C SER A 160 -8.40 -7.39 -0.69
N VAL A 161 -9.29 -6.74 -1.42
CA VAL A 161 -9.13 -5.34 -1.85
C VAL A 161 -10.46 -4.62 -1.67
N HIS A 162 -10.43 -3.37 -1.21
CA HIS A 162 -11.63 -2.56 -1.10
C HIS A 162 -12.33 -2.43 -2.47
N HIS A 163 -13.65 -2.58 -2.49
CA HIS A 163 -14.47 -2.68 -3.71
C HIS A 163 -14.37 -1.49 -4.67
N THR A 164 -13.89 -0.33 -4.19
CA THR A 164 -13.62 0.85 -5.03
C THR A 164 -12.41 0.68 -5.94
N ASN A 165 -11.55 -0.30 -5.66
CA ASN A 165 -10.43 -0.63 -6.54
C ASN A 165 -10.90 -1.61 -7.61
N ARG A 166 -10.65 -1.27 -8.87
CA ARG A 166 -11.03 -2.10 -10.02
C ARG A 166 -10.30 -3.45 -10.02
N GLU A 167 -9.05 -3.47 -9.58
CA GLU A 167 -8.19 -4.66 -9.54
C GLU A 167 -7.10 -4.51 -8.46
N PRO A 168 -6.47 -5.61 -7.99
CA PRO A 168 -5.30 -5.53 -7.14
C PRO A 168 -4.12 -4.89 -7.87
N SER A 169 -3.45 -3.93 -7.24
CA SER A 169 -2.47 -3.06 -7.90
C SER A 169 -1.05 -3.66 -8.07
N PHE A 170 -0.69 -4.71 -7.32
CA PHE A 170 0.69 -5.20 -7.29
C PHE A 170 0.93 -6.31 -8.32
N SER A 171 1.91 -6.13 -9.21
CA SER A 171 2.33 -7.14 -10.20
C SER A 171 3.09 -8.34 -9.62
N THR A 172 3.43 -8.30 -8.34
CA THR A 172 4.07 -9.41 -7.60
C THR A 172 3.34 -9.65 -6.29
N GLN A 173 3.48 -10.84 -5.73
CA GLN A 173 2.93 -11.20 -4.43
C GLN A 173 3.77 -12.28 -3.75
N TRP A 174 3.82 -12.24 -2.43
CA TRP A 174 4.43 -13.30 -1.63
C TRP A 174 3.67 -14.61 -1.80
N CYS A 175 4.38 -15.66 -2.21
CA CYS A 175 3.86 -17.00 -2.25
C CYS A 175 4.18 -17.70 -0.91
N PRO A 176 3.18 -18.09 -0.10
CA PRO A 176 3.42 -18.77 1.18
C PRO A 176 4.05 -20.15 1.00
N GLU A 177 3.79 -20.83 -0.12
CA GLU A 177 4.34 -22.17 -0.39
C GLU A 177 5.79 -22.12 -0.88
N CYS A 178 6.18 -21.08 -1.61
CA CYS A 178 7.57 -20.91 -2.08
C CYS A 178 8.41 -20.03 -1.16
N GLU A 179 7.79 -19.38 -0.19
CA GLU A 179 8.41 -18.37 0.69
C GLU A 179 9.24 -17.33 -0.07
N ILE A 180 8.68 -16.84 -1.19
CA ILE A 180 9.31 -15.80 -2.01
C ILE A 180 8.25 -14.99 -2.75
N ASN A 181 8.59 -13.75 -3.09
CA ASN A 181 7.77 -12.96 -4.01
C ASN A 181 7.77 -13.59 -5.42
N ARG A 182 6.60 -13.78 -5.99
CA ARG A 182 6.38 -14.31 -7.33
C ARG A 182 5.64 -13.30 -8.20
N GLY A 183 5.81 -13.39 -9.50
CA GLY A 183 5.05 -12.59 -10.46
C GLY A 183 3.59 -13.02 -10.50
N VAL A 184 2.69 -12.06 -10.72
CA VAL A 184 1.25 -12.36 -10.86
C VAL A 184 0.92 -12.55 -12.34
N VAL A 185 0.42 -13.73 -12.67
CA VAL A 185 0.05 -14.13 -14.04
C VAL A 185 -1.40 -13.75 -14.35
N SER A 186 -2.31 -13.95 -13.40
CA SER A 186 -3.72 -13.58 -13.52
C SER A 186 -4.30 -13.15 -12.18
N SER A 187 -5.41 -12.42 -12.24
CA SER A 187 -6.19 -12.02 -11.07
C SER A 187 -7.67 -12.10 -11.45
N GLU A 188 -8.41 -12.88 -10.70
CA GLU A 188 -9.82 -13.16 -10.94
C GLU A 188 -10.59 -12.84 -9.67
N LYS A 189 -11.64 -12.03 -9.80
CA LYS A 189 -12.51 -11.70 -8.67
C LYS A 189 -13.37 -12.92 -8.35
N VAL A 190 -13.21 -13.48 -7.16
CA VAL A 190 -13.96 -14.66 -6.70
C VAL A 190 -15.09 -14.32 -5.75
N VAL A 191 -14.99 -13.21 -5.02
CA VAL A 191 -16.08 -12.70 -4.16
C VAL A 191 -16.24 -11.21 -4.35
N GLU A 192 -17.48 -10.78 -4.56
CA GLU A 192 -17.85 -9.37 -4.63
C GLU A 192 -18.31 -8.85 -3.27
N ALA A 193 -17.80 -7.67 -2.89
CA ALA A 193 -18.20 -6.94 -1.71
C ALA A 193 -19.70 -6.67 -1.70
N ALA A 194 -20.33 -6.42 -2.86
CA ALA A 194 -21.77 -6.20 -2.95
C ALA A 194 -22.58 -7.35 -2.32
N THR A 195 -22.23 -8.60 -2.65
CA THR A 195 -22.88 -9.78 -2.06
C THR A 195 -22.65 -9.86 -0.55
N ARG A 196 -21.43 -9.56 -0.09
CA ARG A 196 -21.07 -9.57 1.34
C ARG A 196 -21.79 -8.46 2.11
N MET A 197 -21.92 -7.28 1.51
CA MET A 197 -22.59 -6.10 2.05
C MET A 197 -24.09 -6.35 2.21
N THR A 198 -24.75 -6.93 1.20
CA THR A 198 -26.17 -7.32 1.32
C THR A 198 -26.38 -8.30 2.47
N ALA A 199 -25.52 -9.31 2.58
CA ALA A 199 -25.59 -10.28 3.68
C ALA A 199 -25.30 -9.64 5.06
N ALA A 200 -24.36 -8.70 5.13
CA ALA A 200 -24.03 -7.97 6.35
C ALA A 200 -25.16 -7.04 6.80
N ASN A 201 -25.77 -6.29 5.87
CA ASN A 201 -26.92 -5.43 6.14
C ASN A 201 -28.11 -6.25 6.65
N ARG A 202 -28.43 -7.38 6.00
CA ARG A 202 -29.49 -8.27 6.48
C ARG A 202 -29.25 -8.75 7.92
N ARG A 203 -28.03 -9.22 8.23
CA ARG A 203 -27.66 -9.61 9.60
C ARG A 203 -27.76 -8.45 10.59
N ARG A 204 -27.43 -7.24 10.17
CA ARG A 204 -27.54 -6.04 10.99
C ARG A 204 -29.01 -5.72 11.27
N ASP A 205 -29.86 -5.75 10.25
CA ASP A 205 -31.29 -5.48 10.38
C ASP A 205 -31.95 -6.52 11.30
N ASP A 206 -31.61 -7.80 11.15
CA ASP A 206 -32.10 -8.87 12.03
C ASP A 206 -31.71 -8.64 13.50
N LYS A 207 -30.47 -8.19 13.75
CA LYS A 207 -30.00 -7.85 15.10
C LYS A 207 -30.71 -6.62 15.68
N ILE A 208 -30.96 -5.61 14.86
CA ILE A 208 -31.72 -4.42 15.28
C ILE A 208 -33.13 -4.83 15.67
N SER A 209 -33.82 -5.59 14.82
CA SER A 209 -35.18 -6.07 15.11
C SER A 209 -35.24 -7.00 16.32
N GLN A 210 -34.18 -7.75 16.62
CA GLN A 210 -34.07 -8.51 17.87
C GLN A 210 -33.93 -7.57 19.08
N ALA A 211 -33.00 -6.63 19.04
CA ALA A 211 -32.76 -5.68 20.13
C ALA A 211 -34.00 -4.81 20.43
N GLU A 212 -34.74 -4.40 19.40
CA GLU A 212 -36.01 -3.66 19.56
C GLU A 212 -37.07 -4.49 20.29
N ARG A 213 -37.16 -5.80 20.01
CA ARG A 213 -38.07 -6.70 20.73
C ARG A 213 -37.67 -6.86 22.19
N GLU A 214 -36.39 -7.09 22.45
CA GLU A 214 -35.84 -7.21 23.81
C GLU A 214 -36.07 -5.92 24.63
N LEU A 215 -35.86 -4.75 24.01
CA LEU A 215 -36.14 -3.45 24.64
C LEU A 215 -37.61 -3.31 25.01
N LYS A 216 -38.53 -3.64 24.08
CA LYS A 216 -39.97 -3.57 24.33
C LYS A 216 -40.41 -4.49 25.47
N GLU A 217 -39.85 -5.69 25.55
CA GLU A 217 -40.11 -6.62 26.65
C GLU A 217 -39.59 -6.09 27.98
N ALA A 218 -38.38 -5.53 28.00
CA ALA A 218 -37.78 -4.91 29.19
C ALA A 218 -38.60 -3.69 29.67
N GLU A 219 -39.06 -2.84 28.76
CA GLU A 219 -39.92 -1.70 29.08
C GLU A 219 -41.25 -2.14 29.69
N LYS A 220 -41.88 -3.18 29.14
CA LYS A 220 -43.11 -3.76 29.69
C LYS A 220 -42.88 -4.31 31.09
N ALA A 221 -41.83 -5.10 31.29
CA ALA A 221 -41.48 -5.64 32.60
C ALA A 221 -41.20 -4.53 33.63
N ALA A 222 -40.52 -3.45 33.21
CA ALA A 222 -40.28 -2.29 34.07
C ALA A 222 -41.58 -1.56 34.44
N ALA A 223 -42.54 -1.43 33.51
CA ALA A 223 -43.85 -0.83 33.79
C ALA A 223 -44.65 -1.67 34.79
N ASP A 224 -44.67 -3.00 34.61
CA ASP A 224 -45.35 -3.93 35.53
C ASP A 224 -44.71 -3.88 36.94
N ALA A 225 -43.39 -3.84 37.03
CA ALA A 225 -42.67 -3.71 38.29
C ALA A 225 -42.97 -2.36 38.99
N ARG A 226 -43.05 -1.25 38.23
CA ARG A 226 -43.44 0.07 38.77
C ARG A 226 -44.86 0.05 39.31
N LYS A 227 -45.79 -0.59 38.59
CA LYS A 227 -47.19 -0.74 39.04
C LYS A 227 -47.27 -1.51 40.35
N LYS A 228 -46.60 -2.66 40.44
CA LYS A 228 -46.55 -3.47 41.67
C LYS A 228 -45.92 -2.71 42.84
N LEU A 229 -44.88 -1.92 42.60
CA LEU A 229 -44.27 -1.07 43.63
C LEU A 229 -45.24 0.01 44.14
N ALA A 230 -46.07 0.58 43.26
CA ALA A 230 -47.08 1.56 43.64
C ALA A 230 -48.20 0.92 44.48
N GLU A 231 -48.68 -0.26 44.09
CA GLU A 231 -49.68 -1.04 44.85
C GLU A 231 -49.18 -1.33 46.27
N LEU A 232 -47.96 -1.88 46.42
CA LEU A 232 -47.35 -2.16 47.72
C LEU A 232 -47.13 -0.91 48.60
N ARG A 233 -46.95 0.27 47.99
CA ARG A 233 -46.82 1.54 48.72
C ARG A 233 -48.17 2.07 49.21
N ALA A 234 -49.26 1.75 48.52
CA ALA A 234 -50.61 2.19 48.88
C ALA A 234 -51.24 1.31 49.97
N GLU A 235 -50.76 0.08 50.16
CA GLU A 235 -51.18 -0.85 51.23
C GLU A 235 -50.52 -0.57 52.59
N ARG A 236 -49.71 0.49 52.70
CA ARG A 236 -48.93 0.85 53.89
C ARG A 236 -49.45 2.13 54.53
#